data_AF-A0A1F7YCJ4-F1
#
_entry.id   AF-A0A1F7YCJ4-F1
#
_cell.length_a   1.000
_cell.length_b   1.000
_cell.length_c   1.000
_cell.angle_alpha   90.00
_cell.angle_beta   90.00
_cell.angle_gamma   90.00
#
_symmetry.space_group_name_H-M   'P 1'
#
loop_
_entity.id
_entity.type
_entity.pdbx_description
1 polymer ?
#
loop_
_entity_poly.entity_id
_entity_poly.type
_entity_poly.pdbx_seq_one_letter_code
_entity_poly.pdbx_strand_id
1 'polypeptide(L)' 'MYKYSFVCDQGHEPEELVVEAENDEEALVKMKELGMKHLTDPAKHKPGSLPEMTEEQMDEMFKGKWTKTPVA' A
#
# COMPACT_ATOMS: atom_id res chain seq x y z
N MET A 1 7.94 4.43 17.02
CA MET A 1 7.12 4.75 15.84
C MET A 1 7.94 4.49 14.58
N TYR A 2 7.31 4.04 13.51
CA TYR A 2 7.96 3.70 12.25
C TYR A 2 7.18 4.26 11.07
N LYS A 3 7.91 4.69 10.04
CA LYS A 3 7.40 5.03 8.72
C LYS A 3 7.49 3.80 7.83
N TYR A 4 6.37 3.43 7.22
CA TYR A 4 6.29 2.37 6.22
C TYR A 4 5.99 3.02 4.87
N SER A 5 6.79 2.73 3.86
CA SER A 5 6.54 3.19 2.49
C SER A 5 6.44 2.04 1.50
N PHE A 6 5.55 2.18 0.52
CA PHE A 6 5.34 1.24 -0.57
C PHE A 6 5.23 2.03 -1.87
N VAL A 7 5.99 1.66 -2.90
CA VAL A 7 5.92 2.33 -4.20
C VAL A 7 5.04 1.50 -5.13
N CYS A 8 4.01 2.15 -5.69
CA CYS A 8 3.19 1.59 -6.75
C CYS A 8 3.60 2.23 -8.09
N ASP A 9 4.05 1.43 -9.03
CA ASP A 9 4.46 1.83 -10.37
C ASP A 9 3.59 1.19 -11.47
N GLN A 10 2.41 0.68 -11.11
CA GLN A 10 1.55 -0.08 -12.02
C GLN A 10 0.50 0.81 -12.69
N GLY A 11 0.67 1.07 -13.99
CA GLY A 11 -0.36 1.72 -14.80
C GLY A 11 -0.45 3.24 -14.64
N HIS A 12 0.42 3.83 -13.83
CA HIS A 12 0.57 5.28 -13.61
C HIS A 12 2.04 5.62 -13.30
N GLU A 13 2.37 6.90 -13.18
CA GLU A 13 3.69 7.33 -12.69
C GLU A 13 3.94 6.80 -11.28
N PRO A 14 5.16 6.37 -10.92
CA PRO A 14 5.45 5.79 -9.61
C PRO A 14 4.98 6.70 -8.47
N GLU A 15 4.16 6.15 -7.58
CA GLU A 15 3.65 6.87 -6.42
C GLU A 15 4.06 6.14 -5.13
N GLU A 16 4.58 6.90 -4.17
CA GLU A 16 4.92 6.39 -2.84
C GLU A 16 3.71 6.52 -1.89
N LEU A 17 3.20 5.38 -1.45
CA LEU A 17 2.22 5.27 -0.36
C LEU A 17 2.98 5.21 0.95
N VAL A 18 2.65 6.09 1.88
CA VAL A 18 3.35 6.23 3.16
C VAL A 18 2.36 6.18 4.32
N VAL A 19 2.66 5.40 5.34
CA VAL A 19 1.93 5.38 6.62
C VAL A 19 2.89 5.37 7.79
N GLU A 20 2.47 5.98 8.91
CA GLU A 20 3.20 5.90 10.19
C GLU A 20 2.42 5.01 11.15
N ALA A 21 3.13 4.13 11.86
CA ALA A 21 2.54 3.17 12.79
C ALA A 21 3.52 2.77 13.90
N GLU A 22 3.00 2.29 15.02
CA GLU A 22 3.80 1.83 16.16
C GLU A 22 4.38 0.43 15.92
N ASN A 23 3.67 -0.40 15.17
CA ASN A 23 4.02 -1.80 14.88
C ASN A 23 3.59 -2.21 13.45
N ASP A 24 3.96 -3.41 13.03
CA ASP A 24 3.70 -3.92 11.68
C ASP A 24 2.21 -4.20 11.45
N GLU A 25 1.46 -4.61 12.47
CA GLU A 25 0.02 -4.90 12.35
C GLU A 25 -0.77 -3.61 12.06
N GLU A 26 -0.50 -2.55 12.82
CA GLU A 26 -1.10 -1.25 12.61
C GLU A 26 -0.69 -0.66 11.25
N ALA A 27 0.58 -0.82 10.86
CA ALA A 27 1.06 -0.38 9.56
C ALA A 27 0.32 -1.07 8.42
N LEU A 28 0.09 -2.38 8.55
CA LEU A 28 -0.60 -3.17 7.54
C LEU A 28 -2.04 -2.72 7.37
N VAL A 29 -2.77 -2.50 8.46
CA VAL A 29 -4.15 -1.98 8.41
C VAL A 29 -4.18 -0.62 7.69
N LYS A 30 -3.32 0.32 8.09
CA LYS A 30 -3.26 1.65 7.46
C LYS A 30 -2.85 1.57 5.99
N MET A 31 -1.88 0.72 5.65
CA MET A 31 -1.40 0.55 4.28
C MET A 31 -2.46 -0.10 3.40
N LYS A 32 -3.25 -1.04 3.91
CA LYS A 32 -4.41 -1.61 3.21
C LYS A 32 -5.45 -0.55 2.89
N GLU A 33 -5.83 0.27 3.87
CA GLU A 33 -6.82 1.32 3.66
C GLU A 33 -6.35 2.35 2.63
N LEU A 34 -5.09 2.77 2.71
CA LEU A 34 -4.47 3.70 1.76
C LEU A 34 -4.32 3.07 0.37
N GLY A 35 -3.81 1.84 0.32
CA GLY A 35 -3.62 1.05 -0.88
C GLY A 35 -4.91 0.77 -1.62
N MET A 36 -5.98 0.39 -0.91
CA MET A 36 -7.30 0.17 -1.51
C MET A 36 -7.86 1.46 -2.11
N LYS A 37 -7.74 2.59 -1.41
CA LYS A 37 -8.15 3.90 -1.97
C LYS A 37 -7.37 4.22 -3.25
N HIS A 38 -6.05 4.03 -3.24
CA HIS A 38 -5.18 4.23 -4.41
C HIS A 38 -5.60 3.33 -5.57
N LEU A 39 -5.78 2.04 -5.31
CA LEU A 39 -6.16 1.02 -6.28
C LEU A 39 -7.55 1.27 -6.89
N THR A 40 -8.51 1.76 -6.10
CA THR A 40 -9.86 2.10 -6.59
C THR A 40 -9.97 3.47 -7.24
N ASP A 41 -8.89 4.28 -7.27
CA ASP A 41 -8.90 5.61 -7.86
C ASP A 41 -9.01 5.52 -9.39
N PRO A 42 -10.14 5.91 -10.01
CA PRO A 42 -10.33 5.82 -11.45
C PRO A 42 -9.42 6.76 -12.25
N ALA A 43 -8.78 7.74 -11.61
CA ALA A 43 -7.79 8.61 -12.24
C ALA A 43 -6.44 7.92 -12.45
N LYS A 44 -6.13 6.91 -11.63
CA LYS A 44 -4.86 6.18 -11.64
C LYS A 44 -4.98 4.77 -12.18
N HIS A 45 -6.08 4.09 -11.83
CA HIS A 45 -6.37 2.72 -12.21
C HIS A 45 -7.69 2.63 -12.94
N LYS A 46 -7.75 1.87 -14.03
CA LYS A 46 -9.02 1.67 -14.72
C LYS A 46 -9.98 0.85 -13.84
N PRO A 47 -11.26 1.23 -13.74
CA PRO A 47 -12.25 0.42 -13.05
C PRO A 47 -12.33 -0.98 -13.68
N GLY A 48 -12.21 -2.01 -12.85
CA GLY A 48 -12.15 -3.42 -13.30
C GLY A 48 -10.78 -3.90 -13.79
N SER A 49 -9.74 -3.05 -13.77
CA SER A 49 -8.34 -3.48 -13.96
C SER A 49 -7.65 -3.83 -12.66
N LEU A 50 -8.33 -3.67 -11.52
CA LEU A 50 -7.86 -4.27 -10.29
C LEU A 50 -7.84 -5.77 -10.48
N PRO A 51 -6.67 -6.44 -10.30
CA PRO A 51 -6.67 -7.86 -10.12
C PRO A 51 -7.66 -8.17 -9.01
N GLU A 52 -8.40 -9.28 -9.11
CA GLU A 52 -9.15 -9.85 -7.99
C GLU A 52 -8.17 -10.32 -6.90
N MET A 53 -7.38 -9.40 -6.35
CA MET A 53 -6.47 -9.65 -5.26
C MET A 53 -7.32 -9.88 -4.02
N THR A 54 -7.19 -11.07 -3.46
CA THR A 54 -7.74 -11.35 -2.14
C THR A 54 -7.05 -10.46 -1.11
N GLU A 55 -7.67 -10.30 0.06
CA GLU A 55 -7.05 -9.55 1.15
C GLU A 55 -5.66 -10.13 1.48
N GLU A 56 -5.51 -11.46 1.55
CA GLU A 56 -4.22 -12.13 1.75
C GLU A 56 -3.16 -11.75 0.71
N GLN A 57 -3.53 -11.65 -0.57
CA GLN A 57 -2.57 -11.25 -1.61
C GLN A 57 -2.12 -9.79 -1.46
N MET A 58 -3.01 -8.92 -0.98
CA MET A 58 -2.63 -7.56 -0.60
C MET A 58 -1.68 -7.56 0.61
N ASP A 59 -1.92 -8.40 1.62
CA ASP A 59 -1.03 -8.51 2.79
C ASP A 59 0.38 -8.91 2.38
N GLU A 60 0.49 -9.96 1.56
CA GLU A 60 1.77 -10.44 1.08
C GLU A 60 2.48 -9.40 0.20
N MET A 61 1.72 -8.69 -0.64
CA MET A 61 2.27 -7.61 -1.45
C MET A 61 2.86 -6.49 -0.60
N PHE A 62 2.13 -5.99 0.39
CA PHE A 62 2.61 -4.89 1.24
C PHE A 62 3.76 -5.35 2.13
N LYS A 63 3.61 -6.47 2.84
CA LYS A 63 4.66 -7.00 3.73
C LYS A 63 5.95 -7.33 2.96
N GLY A 64 5.83 -7.84 1.74
CA GLY A 64 6.98 -8.23 0.92
C GLY A 64 7.71 -7.06 0.26
N LYS A 65 7.09 -5.88 0.12
CA LYS A 65 7.64 -4.77 -0.67
C LYS A 65 7.76 -3.45 0.06
N TRP A 66 7.17 -3.31 1.26
CA TRP A 66 7.28 -2.06 1.99
C TRP A 66 8.66 -1.86 2.62
N THR A 67 9.04 -0.60 2.79
CA THR A 67 10.25 -0.20 3.51
C THR A 67 9.85 0.32 4.87
N LYS A 68 10.37 -0.28 5.94
CA LYS A 68 10.17 0.16 7.32
C LYS A 68 11.37 0.97 7.80
N THR A 69 11.14 2.21 8.22
CA THR A 69 12.16 3.13 8.74
C THR A 69 11.75 3.65 10.12
N PRO A 70 12.63 3.65 11.13
CA PRO A 70 12.35 4.30 12.42
C PRO A 70 12.08 5.81 12.23
N VAL A 71 11.06 6.34 12.88
CA VAL A 71 10.84 7.79 12.98
C VAL A 71 11.63 8.30 14.18
N ALA A 72 12.52 9.26 13.96
CA ALA A 72 13.37 9.88 14.98
C ALA A 72 12.60 10.92 15.80
#